data_AF-A0A3S2AFN4-F1
#
_entry.id   AF-A0A3S2AFN4-F1
#
_cell.length_a   1.000
_cell.length_b   1.000
_cell.length_c   1.000
_cell.angle_alpha   90.00
_cell.angle_beta   90.00
_cell.angle_gamma   90.00
#
_symmetry.space_group_name_H-M   'P 1'
#
loop_
_entity.id
_entity.type
_entity.pdbx_description
1 polymer ?
#
loop_
_entity_poly.entity_id
_entity_poly.type
_entity_poly.pdbx_seq_one_letter_code
_entity_poly.pdbx_strand_id
1 'polypeptide(L)'
;MIVRREVHRFGSFHLDPQVGILFYGDEPTMLGRRAVALLRLLIQNAGQPVSKDALIEAGWGGSAVADNNLTVQIAALRRTLADAANGANWIETLPRRGYRYVGPAVATNGPDTSVVTGATLGPSLPEKPSVAVLPFSNLSGDPQQEYFADGMVDDIITGLARIKWLFVIARNSTISYKGRAVDVKQIGRELGVRYVLEGSVRKAGRSVRVTAQMIDASTGAHVWAERYDRSSDDIFALQDEIALAAVGAIAPSVRKAEIERVRRKRPDSLDAYDLVLQAQPNVDSGMPEQVTRALALLERAITLEPTYALAHGNAAMCHHCLFLRAGLQEINRASSISYARSAIVHGQDDALALTWAGFSIGMDAHDRAAAFAALEAALAISPSSALSYILGSVILGWSGEAERAIEWSKQGLRLSPFDSWAWATFDAQAMSHLLRGRFEEACRAAYKSVQANPAHSITYVQLAAALAKLGRLDEAKAAAARVIELQPGFRYSRQFAGVNCAPALAEALGTALRAAGLPE
;
A
#
# COMPACT_ATOMS: atom_id res chain seq x y z
N MET A 1 -22.75 -0.40 -11.72
CA MET A 1 -22.74 -1.87 -11.62
C MET A 1 -21.62 -2.24 -10.67
N ILE A 2 -21.95 -2.82 -9.51
CA ILE A 2 -21.01 -3.05 -8.40
C ILE A 2 -20.11 -4.23 -8.78
N VAL A 3 -18.81 -4.02 -8.98
CA VAL A 3 -17.85 -5.13 -9.02
C VAL A 3 -17.50 -5.45 -7.56
N ARG A 4 -18.26 -6.36 -6.96
CA ARG A 4 -17.98 -6.87 -5.61
C ARG A 4 -16.72 -7.73 -5.64
N ARG A 5 -15.89 -7.63 -4.60
CA ARG A 5 -14.73 -8.50 -4.38
C ARG A 5 -15.24 -9.90 -4.01
N GLU A 6 -15.36 -10.77 -5.00
CA GLU A 6 -15.76 -12.16 -4.82
C GLU A 6 -14.64 -12.85 -4.04
N VAL A 7 -14.90 -13.44 -2.88
CA VAL A 7 -13.92 -14.22 -2.11
C VAL A 7 -14.54 -15.58 -1.83
N HIS A 8 -13.82 -16.66 -2.13
CA HIS A 8 -14.29 -18.02 -1.88
C HIS A 8 -13.73 -18.52 -0.56
N ARG A 9 -14.58 -18.82 0.43
CA ARG A 9 -14.16 -19.37 1.74
C ARG A 9 -14.52 -20.85 1.84
N PHE A 10 -13.60 -21.67 2.33
CA PHE A 10 -13.84 -23.11 2.53
C PHE A 10 -12.90 -23.66 3.60
N GLY A 11 -13.45 -24.34 4.61
CA GLY A 11 -12.68 -24.78 5.78
C GLY A 11 -11.99 -23.59 6.45
N SER A 12 -10.70 -23.71 6.72
CA SER A 12 -9.86 -22.61 7.25
C SER A 12 -9.21 -21.76 6.15
N PHE A 13 -9.58 -21.98 4.89
CA PHE A 13 -9.01 -21.28 3.76
C PHE A 13 -9.92 -20.19 3.19
N HIS A 14 -9.31 -19.15 2.63
CA HIS A 14 -10.00 -18.21 1.77
C HIS A 14 -9.18 -17.90 0.51
N LEU A 15 -9.86 -17.85 -0.63
CA LEU A 15 -9.28 -17.60 -1.94
C LEU A 15 -9.80 -16.26 -2.46
N ASP A 16 -8.88 -15.33 -2.74
CA ASP A 16 -9.19 -14.10 -3.47
C ASP A 16 -8.90 -14.33 -4.98
N PRO A 17 -9.94 -14.45 -5.83
CA PRO A 17 -9.84 -14.70 -7.25
C PRO A 17 -9.31 -13.51 -8.07
N GLN A 18 -9.35 -12.27 -7.55
CA GLN A 18 -8.75 -11.12 -8.22
C GLN A 18 -7.23 -11.08 -8.00
N VAL A 19 -6.80 -11.48 -6.80
CA VAL A 19 -5.38 -11.49 -6.40
C VAL A 19 -4.70 -12.82 -6.74
N GLY A 20 -5.47 -13.91 -6.89
CA GLY A 20 -4.97 -15.23 -7.27
C GLY A 20 -4.20 -15.92 -6.14
N ILE A 21 -4.66 -15.78 -4.90
CA ILE A 21 -3.96 -16.28 -3.70
C ILE A 21 -4.91 -17.02 -2.78
N LEU A 22 -4.42 -18.16 -2.28
CA LEU A 22 -5.05 -18.95 -1.24
C LEU A 22 -4.42 -18.62 0.11
N PHE A 23 -5.23 -18.33 1.11
CA PHE A 23 -4.82 -18.09 2.49
C PHE A 23 -5.31 -19.22 3.39
N TYR A 24 -4.53 -19.59 4.40
CA TYR A 24 -4.92 -20.42 5.55
C TYR A 24 -4.98 -19.54 6.80
N GLY A 25 -6.18 -19.33 7.35
CA GLY A 25 -6.41 -18.22 8.28
C GLY A 25 -6.10 -16.88 7.59
N ASP A 26 -5.18 -16.11 8.18
CA ASP A 26 -4.65 -14.85 7.63
C ASP A 26 -3.28 -15.03 6.93
N GLU A 27 -2.75 -16.25 6.87
CA GLU A 27 -1.44 -16.52 6.27
C GLU A 27 -1.57 -16.95 4.81
N PRO A 28 -0.84 -16.31 3.86
CA PRO A 28 -0.87 -16.74 2.48
C PRO A 28 -0.14 -18.07 2.31
N THR A 29 -0.78 -18.99 1.59
CA THR A 29 -0.17 -20.26 1.23
C THR A 29 0.86 -20.06 0.12
N MET A 30 1.82 -20.99 0.07
CA MET A 30 2.91 -20.99 -0.91
C MET A 30 2.50 -21.50 -2.31
N LEU A 31 1.23 -21.39 -2.68
CA LEU A 31 0.76 -21.89 -3.98
C LEU A 31 1.06 -20.89 -5.09
N GLY A 32 1.65 -21.37 -6.18
CA GLY A 32 1.81 -20.58 -7.40
C GLY A 32 0.47 -20.25 -8.07
N ARG A 33 0.46 -19.18 -8.88
CA ARG A 33 -0.73 -18.68 -9.59
C ARG A 33 -1.50 -19.74 -10.38
N ARG A 34 -0.78 -20.71 -10.96
CA ARG A 34 -1.38 -21.83 -11.71
C ARG A 34 -2.16 -22.77 -10.80
N ALA A 35 -1.55 -23.24 -9.72
CA ALA A 35 -2.24 -24.05 -8.72
C ALA A 35 -3.46 -23.31 -8.16
N VAL A 36 -3.35 -22.00 -7.91
CA VAL A 36 -4.48 -21.19 -7.47
C VAL A 36 -5.60 -21.10 -8.53
N ALA A 37 -5.25 -20.90 -9.81
CA ALA A 37 -6.23 -20.90 -10.90
C ALA A 37 -6.96 -22.25 -11.02
N LEU A 38 -6.23 -23.36 -10.89
CA LEU A 38 -6.82 -24.71 -10.84
C LEU A 38 -7.77 -24.87 -9.65
N LEU A 39 -7.33 -24.46 -8.46
CA LEU A 39 -8.12 -24.53 -7.25
C LEU A 39 -9.40 -23.71 -7.37
N ARG A 40 -9.31 -22.50 -7.92
CA ARG A 40 -10.47 -21.64 -8.19
C ARG A 40 -11.52 -22.38 -9.02
N LEU A 41 -11.11 -22.97 -10.14
CA LEU A 41 -12.02 -23.69 -11.01
C LEU A 41 -12.64 -24.91 -10.31
N LEU A 42 -11.84 -25.64 -9.50
CA LEU A 42 -12.31 -26.78 -8.72
C LEU A 42 -13.33 -26.40 -7.64
N ILE A 43 -13.10 -25.32 -6.89
CA ILE A 43 -14.02 -24.89 -5.83
C ILE A 43 -15.28 -24.21 -6.38
N GLN A 44 -15.20 -23.54 -7.53
CA GLN A 44 -16.38 -23.01 -8.23
C GLN A 44 -17.29 -24.13 -8.75
N ASN A 45 -16.71 -25.30 -9.04
CA ASN A 45 -17.41 -26.51 -9.45
C ASN A 45 -17.43 -27.56 -8.32
N ALA A 46 -17.49 -27.13 -7.06
CA ALA A 46 -17.46 -28.03 -5.91
C ALA A 46 -18.48 -29.18 -6.03
N GLY A 47 -18.04 -30.41 -5.79
CA GLY A 47 -18.86 -31.62 -5.94
C GLY A 47 -19.03 -32.12 -7.39
N GLN A 48 -18.65 -31.35 -8.41
CA GLN A 48 -18.71 -31.76 -9.82
C GLN A 48 -17.32 -32.07 -10.40
N PRO A 49 -17.23 -33.03 -11.35
CA PRO A 49 -15.98 -33.30 -12.06
C PRO A 49 -15.61 -32.15 -13.02
N VAL A 50 -14.37 -31.69 -12.92
CA VAL A 50 -13.75 -30.74 -13.87
C VAL A 50 -12.76 -31.50 -14.74
N SER A 51 -12.89 -31.38 -16.07
CA SER A 51 -12.03 -32.09 -17.03
C SER A 51 -10.57 -31.61 -16.96
N LYS A 52 -9.63 -32.47 -17.37
CA LYS A 52 -8.21 -32.09 -17.48
C LYS A 52 -8.00 -30.90 -18.42
N ASP A 53 -8.70 -30.90 -19.56
CA ASP A 53 -8.58 -29.83 -20.56
C ASP A 53 -9.04 -28.48 -20.00
N ALA A 54 -10.15 -28.44 -19.24
CA ALA A 54 -10.62 -27.21 -18.61
C ALA A 54 -9.64 -26.70 -17.53
N LEU A 55 -8.98 -27.61 -16.80
CA LEU A 55 -7.94 -27.25 -15.83
C LEU A 55 -6.67 -26.74 -16.54
N ILE A 56 -6.25 -27.38 -17.62
CA ILE A 56 -5.12 -26.92 -18.43
C ILE A 56 -5.42 -25.54 -19.02
N GLU A 57 -6.64 -25.32 -19.50
CA GLU A 57 -7.06 -24.02 -20.00
C GLU A 57 -7.02 -22.94 -18.90
N ALA A 58 -7.55 -23.23 -17.71
CA ALA A 58 -7.56 -22.29 -16.60
C ALA A 58 -6.17 -21.94 -16.07
N GLY A 59 -5.22 -22.89 -16.06
CA GLY A 59 -3.87 -22.67 -15.55
C GLY A 59 -2.87 -22.13 -16.58
N TRP A 60 -3.12 -22.33 -17.88
CA TRP A 60 -2.13 -22.09 -18.95
C TRP A 60 -2.69 -21.40 -20.21
N GLY A 61 -3.98 -21.06 -20.28
CA GLY A 61 -4.59 -20.21 -21.31
C GLY A 61 -4.35 -20.69 -22.75
N GLY A 62 -4.57 -21.97 -23.03
CA GLY A 62 -4.46 -22.54 -24.38
C GLY A 62 -3.05 -22.95 -24.83
N SER A 63 -2.02 -22.85 -23.98
CA SER A 63 -0.67 -23.35 -24.31
C SER A 63 -0.63 -24.89 -24.34
N ALA A 64 0.06 -25.49 -25.32
CA ALA A 64 0.27 -26.93 -25.37
C ALA A 64 1.14 -27.41 -24.18
N VAL A 65 0.52 -28.05 -23.20
CA VAL A 65 1.17 -28.48 -21.95
C VAL A 65 1.02 -29.98 -21.76
N ALA A 66 2.10 -30.64 -21.33
CA ALA A 66 2.06 -32.07 -21.01
C ALA A 66 1.29 -32.35 -19.70
N ASP A 67 0.49 -33.43 -19.69
CA ASP A 67 -0.32 -33.93 -18.57
C ASP A 67 0.45 -34.03 -17.23
N ASN A 68 1.76 -34.24 -17.28
CA ASN A 68 2.63 -34.31 -16.09
C ASN A 68 2.64 -32.99 -15.30
N ASN A 69 2.52 -31.84 -15.97
CA ASN A 69 2.56 -30.54 -15.30
C ASN A 69 1.27 -30.28 -14.50
N LEU A 70 0.11 -30.67 -15.04
CA LEU A 70 -1.17 -30.64 -14.32
C LEU A 70 -1.11 -31.49 -13.04
N THR A 71 -0.53 -32.69 -13.15
CA THR A 71 -0.41 -33.62 -12.03
C THR A 71 0.46 -33.06 -10.90
N VAL A 72 1.55 -32.35 -11.23
CA VAL A 72 2.41 -31.65 -10.25
C VAL A 72 1.65 -30.56 -9.51
N GLN A 73 0.87 -29.74 -10.21
CA GLN A 73 0.07 -28.68 -9.57
C GLN A 73 -1.03 -29.25 -8.67
N ILE A 74 -1.73 -30.30 -9.10
CA ILE A 74 -2.72 -30.99 -8.27
C ILE A 74 -2.07 -31.62 -7.02
N ALA A 75 -0.86 -32.17 -7.15
CA ALA A 75 -0.13 -32.70 -6.00
C ALA A 75 0.26 -31.60 -5.01
N ALA A 76 0.69 -30.43 -5.49
CA ALA A 76 0.95 -29.27 -4.65
C ALA A 76 -0.32 -28.80 -3.92
N LEU A 77 -1.45 -28.72 -4.61
CA LEU A 77 -2.75 -28.39 -4.00
C LEU A 77 -3.13 -29.39 -2.90
N ARG A 78 -3.01 -30.68 -3.17
CA ARG A 78 -3.33 -31.72 -2.18
C ARG A 78 -2.45 -31.60 -0.94
N ARG A 79 -1.15 -31.39 -1.09
CA ARG A 79 -0.24 -31.20 0.05
C ARG A 79 -0.65 -29.99 0.89
N THR A 80 -0.78 -28.82 0.27
CA THR A 80 -1.16 -27.59 0.97
C THR A 80 -2.50 -27.71 1.69
N LEU A 81 -3.50 -28.35 1.08
CA LEU A 81 -4.81 -28.55 1.70
C LEU A 81 -4.79 -29.62 2.80
N ALA A 82 -4.01 -30.70 2.63
CA ALA A 82 -3.92 -31.80 3.59
C ALA A 82 -3.18 -31.40 4.87
N ASP A 83 -2.13 -30.57 4.76
CA ASP A 83 -1.37 -30.07 5.92
C ASP A 83 -2.25 -29.28 6.90
N ALA A 84 -3.25 -28.58 6.37
CA ALA A 84 -4.25 -27.84 7.14
C ALA A 84 -5.45 -28.68 7.61
N ALA A 85 -5.69 -29.83 6.98
CA ALA A 85 -6.89 -30.65 7.17
C ALA A 85 -6.61 -31.97 7.90
N ASN A 86 -5.53 -32.04 8.69
CA ASN A 86 -5.08 -33.26 9.39
C ASN A 86 -4.97 -34.50 8.46
N GLY A 87 -4.52 -34.30 7.22
CA GLY A 87 -4.34 -35.37 6.24
C GLY A 87 -5.57 -35.70 5.38
N ALA A 88 -6.69 -34.98 5.52
CA ALA A 88 -7.86 -35.18 4.67
C ALA A 88 -7.59 -34.74 3.22
N ASN A 89 -7.97 -35.59 2.25
CA ASN A 89 -7.81 -35.28 0.83
C ASN A 89 -9.08 -34.60 0.28
N TRP A 90 -8.97 -33.31 -0.07
CA TRP A 90 -10.10 -32.52 -0.59
C TRP A 90 -10.19 -32.47 -2.11
N ILE A 91 -9.26 -33.11 -2.83
CA ILE A 91 -9.27 -33.17 -4.29
C ILE A 91 -9.19 -34.63 -4.73
N GLU A 92 -10.25 -35.14 -5.33
CA GLU A 92 -10.33 -36.50 -5.88
C GLU A 92 -9.94 -36.56 -7.35
N THR A 93 -9.33 -37.67 -7.76
CA THR A 93 -9.10 -37.99 -9.17
C THR A 93 -10.18 -38.94 -9.65
N LEU A 94 -10.88 -38.57 -10.72
CA LEU A 94 -11.90 -39.39 -11.35
C LEU A 94 -11.37 -39.93 -12.68
N PRO A 95 -11.14 -41.24 -12.81
CA PRO A 95 -10.59 -41.84 -14.03
C PRO A 95 -11.38 -41.41 -15.27
N ARG A 96 -10.67 -40.93 -16.31
CA ARG A 96 -11.24 -40.43 -17.59
C ARG A 96 -12.21 -39.24 -17.47
N ARG A 97 -12.41 -38.68 -16.28
CA ARG A 97 -13.34 -37.54 -16.05
C ARG A 97 -12.68 -36.30 -15.46
N GLY A 98 -11.45 -36.42 -14.93
CA GLY A 98 -10.65 -35.30 -14.43
C GLY A 98 -10.55 -35.28 -12.91
N TYR A 99 -10.77 -34.12 -12.30
CA TYR A 99 -10.63 -33.92 -10.85
C TYR A 99 -11.89 -33.31 -10.24
N ARG A 100 -12.12 -33.57 -8.95
CA ARG A 100 -13.29 -33.06 -8.23
C ARG A 100 -12.87 -32.55 -6.86
N TYR A 101 -13.37 -31.37 -6.48
CA TYR A 101 -13.26 -30.88 -5.11
C TYR A 101 -14.34 -31.52 -4.22
N VAL A 102 -13.91 -32.08 -3.09
CA VAL A 102 -14.75 -32.79 -2.10
C VAL A 102 -14.51 -32.29 -0.66
N GLY A 103 -13.84 -31.14 -0.51
CA GLY A 103 -13.59 -30.52 0.79
C GLY A 103 -14.82 -29.81 1.36
N PRO A 104 -14.64 -29.00 2.43
CA PRO A 104 -15.70 -28.22 3.05
C PRO A 104 -16.47 -27.35 2.05
N ALA A 105 -17.74 -27.08 2.37
CA ALA A 105 -18.61 -26.24 1.56
C ALA A 105 -17.96 -24.88 1.24
N VAL A 106 -18.07 -24.46 -0.01
CA VAL A 106 -17.47 -23.23 -0.52
C VAL A 106 -18.50 -22.12 -0.42
N ALA A 107 -18.27 -21.17 0.47
CA ALA A 107 -19.09 -19.97 0.57
C ALA A 107 -18.55 -18.89 -0.38
N THR A 108 -19.39 -18.45 -1.32
CA THR A 108 -19.24 -17.23 -2.10
C THR A 108 -20.12 -16.16 -1.48
N ASN A 109 -19.57 -15.02 -1.07
CA ASN A 109 -20.34 -14.00 -0.36
C ASN A 109 -21.50 -13.42 -1.21
N GLY A 110 -22.73 -13.95 -1.00
CA GLY A 110 -24.01 -13.23 -1.03
C GLY A 110 -24.52 -13.07 0.41
N PRO A 111 -25.41 -12.11 0.71
CA PRO A 111 -25.55 -11.57 2.07
C PRO A 111 -26.12 -12.66 2.98
N ASP A 112 -25.44 -12.96 4.09
CA ASP A 112 -26.20 -12.91 5.33
C ASP A 112 -25.40 -12.81 6.62
N THR A 113 -26.07 -12.08 7.50
CA THR A 113 -26.05 -12.19 8.94
C THR A 113 -25.93 -13.63 9.44
N SER A 114 -24.75 -14.05 9.86
CA SER A 114 -24.62 -14.91 11.05
C SER A 114 -23.18 -14.97 11.53
N VAL A 115 -23.05 -14.60 12.79
CA VAL A 115 -21.87 -14.54 13.63
C VAL A 115 -21.02 -15.82 13.52
N VAL A 116 -19.80 -15.67 13.00
CA VAL A 116 -18.65 -16.47 13.46
C VAL A 116 -17.74 -15.50 14.18
N THR A 117 -17.77 -15.58 15.52
CA THR A 117 -16.81 -14.97 16.44
C THR A 117 -15.43 -15.59 16.23
N GLY A 118 -14.78 -15.23 15.14
CA GLY A 118 -13.34 -15.02 15.10
C GLY A 118 -13.18 -13.53 14.98
N ALA A 119 -13.03 -12.83 16.10
CA ALA A 119 -12.64 -11.44 16.05
C ALA A 119 -11.30 -11.39 15.30
N THR A 120 -11.32 -10.92 14.05
CA THR A 120 -10.20 -10.15 13.54
C THR A 120 -10.06 -9.00 14.52
N LEU A 121 -9.24 -9.22 15.54
CA LEU A 121 -8.81 -8.18 16.45
C LEU A 121 -8.06 -7.20 15.55
N GLY A 122 -8.76 -6.15 15.13
CA GLY A 122 -8.09 -5.01 14.53
C GLY A 122 -7.03 -4.48 15.50
N PRO A 123 -6.15 -3.59 15.05
CA PRO A 123 -5.01 -3.13 15.83
C PRO A 123 -5.45 -2.70 17.23
N SER A 124 -4.71 -3.08 18.28
CA SER A 124 -5.02 -2.63 19.63
C SER A 124 -5.02 -1.10 19.70
N LEU A 125 -5.91 -0.52 20.52
CA LEU A 125 -5.96 0.93 20.70
C LEU A 125 -4.58 1.46 21.15
N PRO A 126 -4.09 2.57 20.58
CA PRO A 126 -2.88 3.21 21.07
C PRO A 126 -3.09 3.73 22.49
N GLU A 127 -2.00 3.88 23.24
CA GLU A 127 -2.04 4.55 24.56
C GLU A 127 -2.44 6.03 24.45
N LYS A 128 -2.12 6.65 23.32
CA LYS A 128 -2.50 8.02 22.99
C LYS A 128 -3.95 8.09 22.50
N PRO A 129 -4.65 9.22 22.69
CA PRO A 129 -5.87 9.51 21.96
C PRO A 129 -5.65 9.26 20.46
N SER A 130 -6.62 8.62 19.81
CA SER A 130 -6.47 8.15 18.43
C SER A 130 -7.66 8.53 17.57
N VAL A 131 -7.40 9.00 16.36
CA VAL A 131 -8.44 9.48 15.43
C VAL A 131 -8.21 8.95 14.02
N ALA A 132 -9.30 8.61 13.33
CA ALA A 132 -9.34 8.42 11.90
C ALA A 132 -10.27 9.47 11.26
N VAL A 133 -9.90 10.01 10.10
CA VAL A 133 -10.76 10.91 9.33
C VAL A 133 -11.25 10.19 8.09
N LEU A 134 -12.57 10.00 7.99
CA LEU A 134 -13.19 9.34 6.85
C LEU A 134 -13.30 10.28 5.65
N PRO A 135 -13.34 9.74 4.41
CA PRO A 135 -13.63 10.52 3.23
C PRO A 135 -14.97 11.27 3.39
N PHE A 136 -14.95 12.58 3.18
CA PHE A 136 -16.16 13.38 3.26
C PHE A 136 -17.03 13.12 2.04
N SER A 137 -18.34 13.00 2.25
CA SER A 137 -19.29 12.80 1.16
C SER A 137 -19.36 14.05 0.28
N ASN A 138 -19.12 13.90 -1.03
CA ASN A 138 -19.32 14.96 -2.01
C ASN A 138 -20.82 15.14 -2.31
N LEU A 139 -21.41 16.24 -1.83
CA LEU A 139 -22.80 16.62 -2.04
C LEU A 139 -22.96 17.77 -3.06
N SER A 140 -21.94 17.98 -3.89
CA SER A 140 -21.89 19.03 -4.93
C SER A 140 -22.58 18.61 -6.23
N GLY A 141 -22.85 17.31 -6.41
CA GLY A 141 -23.53 16.76 -7.60
C GLY A 141 -22.64 16.57 -8.83
N ASP A 142 -21.38 17.01 -8.78
CA ASP A 142 -20.38 16.86 -9.84
C ASP A 142 -19.25 15.91 -9.40
N PRO A 143 -19.12 14.72 -10.02
CA PRO A 143 -18.03 13.78 -9.74
C PRO A 143 -16.63 14.33 -10.05
N GLN A 144 -16.50 15.36 -10.90
CA GLN A 144 -15.21 15.98 -11.16
C GLN A 144 -14.69 16.76 -9.95
N GLN A 145 -15.53 17.05 -8.95
CA GLN A 145 -15.12 17.75 -7.73
C GLN A 145 -14.76 16.80 -6.59
N GLU A 146 -14.72 15.50 -6.86
CA GLU A 146 -14.41 14.48 -5.86
C GLU A 146 -12.99 14.64 -5.29
N TYR A 147 -12.03 15.02 -6.14
CA TYR A 147 -10.65 15.28 -5.73
C TYR A 147 -10.56 16.43 -4.71
N PHE A 148 -11.49 17.39 -4.77
CA PHE A 148 -11.51 18.53 -3.86
C PHE A 148 -11.93 18.12 -2.45
N ALA A 149 -12.97 17.28 -2.32
CA ALA A 149 -13.37 16.71 -1.03
C ALA A 149 -12.26 15.83 -0.45
N ASP A 150 -11.61 15.04 -1.31
CA ASP A 150 -10.49 14.17 -0.92
C ASP A 150 -9.26 14.96 -0.45
N GLY A 151 -8.92 16.07 -1.14
CA GLY A 151 -7.82 16.96 -0.74
C GLY A 151 -8.08 17.67 0.58
N MET A 152 -9.33 18.09 0.83
CA MET A 152 -9.72 18.69 2.11
C MET A 152 -9.55 17.73 3.29
N VAL A 153 -9.94 16.46 3.12
CA VAL A 153 -9.75 15.42 4.14
C VAL A 153 -8.26 15.15 4.37
N ASP A 154 -7.46 15.09 3.31
CA ASP A 154 -6.02 14.88 3.42
C ASP A 154 -5.32 16.01 4.21
N ASP A 155 -5.73 17.25 3.98
CA ASP A 155 -5.22 18.41 4.71
C ASP A 155 -5.64 18.40 6.19
N ILE A 156 -6.88 18.00 6.50
CA ILE A 156 -7.32 17.82 7.90
C ILE A 156 -6.47 16.73 8.59
N ILE A 157 -6.27 15.58 7.94
CA ILE A 157 -5.42 14.50 8.46
C ILE A 157 -4.01 15.03 8.71
N THR A 158 -3.45 15.78 7.76
CA THR A 158 -2.10 16.36 7.87
C THR A 158 -2.00 17.35 9.03
N GLY A 159 -3.00 18.22 9.22
CA GLY A 159 -3.06 19.16 10.34
C GLY A 159 -3.14 18.45 11.70
N LEU A 160 -3.98 17.41 11.79
CA LEU A 160 -4.10 16.58 13.01
C LEU A 160 -2.81 15.80 13.28
N ALA A 161 -2.14 15.28 12.25
CA ALA A 161 -0.96 14.44 12.38
C ALA A 161 0.26 15.18 12.95
N ARG A 162 0.25 16.52 12.95
CA ARG A 162 1.26 17.40 13.56
C ARG A 162 1.23 17.41 15.09
N ILE A 163 0.18 16.85 15.69
CA ILE A 163 -0.03 16.85 17.14
C ILE A 163 0.63 15.62 17.77
N LYS A 164 1.70 15.84 18.56
CA LYS A 164 2.54 14.75 19.11
C LYS A 164 1.80 13.80 20.05
N TRP A 165 0.79 14.28 20.77
CA TRP A 165 0.01 13.47 21.71
C TRP A 165 -1.16 12.76 21.04
N LEU A 166 -1.44 13.02 19.77
CA LEU A 166 -2.54 12.43 19.01
C LEU A 166 -1.99 11.38 18.02
N PHE A 167 -2.59 10.20 18.01
CA PHE A 167 -2.32 9.17 17.02
C PHE A 167 -3.32 9.30 15.87
N VAL A 168 -2.85 9.54 14.66
CA VAL A 168 -3.72 9.80 13.50
C VAL A 168 -3.56 8.70 12.47
N ILE A 169 -4.67 8.07 12.07
CA ILE A 169 -4.67 7.11 10.97
C ILE A 169 -4.51 7.85 9.64
N ALA A 170 -3.60 7.37 8.80
CA ALA A 170 -3.34 7.97 7.50
C ALA A 170 -4.51 7.78 6.52
N ARG A 171 -4.62 8.71 5.57
CA ARG A 171 -5.67 8.78 4.54
C ARG A 171 -5.86 7.47 3.77
N ASN A 172 -4.77 6.80 3.40
CA ASN A 172 -4.82 5.60 2.57
C ASN A 172 -5.57 4.45 3.25
N SER A 173 -5.65 4.45 4.59
CA SER A 173 -6.42 3.45 5.31
C SER A 173 -7.90 3.78 5.42
N THR A 174 -8.27 5.06 5.37
CA THR A 174 -9.67 5.49 5.47
C THR A 174 -10.38 5.60 4.12
N ILE A 175 -9.63 5.74 3.02
CA ILE A 175 -10.21 5.86 1.66
C ILE A 175 -11.05 4.64 1.25
N SER A 176 -10.76 3.47 1.81
CA SER A 176 -11.50 2.22 1.54
C SER A 176 -12.96 2.27 2.00
N TYR A 177 -13.30 3.15 2.94
CA TYR A 177 -14.67 3.37 3.44
C TYR A 177 -15.47 4.35 2.58
N LYS A 178 -14.86 4.96 1.56
CA LYS A 178 -15.54 5.93 0.68
C LYS A 178 -16.79 5.34 0.04
N GLY A 179 -17.91 6.05 0.18
CA GLY A 179 -19.21 5.66 -0.38
C GLY A 179 -19.81 4.41 0.26
N ARG A 180 -19.28 3.93 1.39
CA ARG A 180 -19.82 2.78 2.13
C ARG A 180 -20.53 3.27 3.39
N ALA A 181 -21.72 2.74 3.63
CA ALA A 181 -22.39 2.88 4.92
C ALA A 181 -21.85 1.79 5.86
N VAL A 182 -20.89 2.14 6.72
CA VAL A 182 -20.29 1.24 7.72
C VAL A 182 -20.51 1.85 9.10
N ASP A 183 -20.85 1.02 10.09
CA ASP A 183 -20.98 1.45 11.48
C ASP A 183 -19.63 1.97 11.99
N VAL A 184 -19.62 3.18 12.55
CA VAL A 184 -18.43 3.83 13.12
C VAL A 184 -17.77 2.95 14.19
N LYS A 185 -18.54 2.15 14.93
CA LYS A 185 -17.97 1.20 15.90
C LYS A 185 -17.14 0.11 15.25
N GLN A 186 -17.56 -0.35 14.07
CA GLN A 186 -16.81 -1.31 13.28
C GLN A 186 -15.53 -0.66 12.73
N ILE A 187 -15.62 0.55 12.19
CA ILE A 187 -14.46 1.31 11.70
C ILE A 187 -13.43 1.51 12.82
N GLY A 188 -13.86 1.90 14.01
CA GLY A 188 -12.98 2.07 15.17
C GLY A 188 -12.24 0.78 15.56
N ARG A 189 -12.90 -0.38 15.46
CA ARG A 189 -12.26 -1.68 15.69
C ARG A 189 -11.28 -2.04 14.58
N GLU A 190 -11.68 -1.89 13.31
CA GLU A 190 -10.86 -2.25 12.16
C GLU A 190 -9.57 -1.42 12.06
N LEU A 191 -9.65 -0.12 12.36
CA LEU A 191 -8.51 0.80 12.34
C LEU A 191 -7.77 0.88 13.68
N GLY A 192 -8.38 0.38 14.76
CA GLY A 192 -7.85 0.48 16.10
C GLY A 192 -7.75 1.92 16.59
N VAL A 193 -8.86 2.68 16.48
CA VAL A 193 -8.94 4.10 16.91
C VAL A 193 -10.12 4.35 17.83
N ARG A 194 -9.98 5.34 18.71
CA ARG A 194 -11.04 5.76 19.63
C ARG A 194 -12.04 6.71 18.99
N TYR A 195 -11.58 7.63 18.14
CA TYR A 195 -12.40 8.66 17.55
C TYR A 195 -12.44 8.55 16.02
N VAL A 196 -13.57 8.92 15.44
CA VAL A 196 -13.75 8.99 13.99
C VAL A 196 -14.34 10.35 13.63
N LEU A 197 -13.68 11.06 12.72
CA LEU A 197 -14.15 12.29 12.11
C LEU A 197 -14.77 11.97 10.75
N GLU A 198 -16.02 12.34 10.53
CA GLU A 198 -16.72 12.18 9.26
C GLU A 198 -17.46 13.46 8.88
N GLY A 199 -17.86 13.56 7.61
CA GLY A 199 -18.43 14.81 7.11
C GLY A 199 -18.91 14.77 5.67
N SER A 200 -19.29 15.95 5.19
CA SER A 200 -19.70 16.18 3.80
C SER A 200 -19.24 17.56 3.31
N VAL A 201 -18.98 17.65 2.01
CA VAL A 201 -18.60 18.87 1.31
C VAL A 201 -19.59 19.13 0.20
N ARG A 202 -20.08 20.38 0.10
CA ARG A 202 -20.84 20.87 -1.04
C ARG A 202 -20.19 22.15 -1.55
N LYS A 203 -19.67 22.11 -2.77
CA LYS A 203 -19.13 23.27 -3.48
C LYS A 203 -20.12 23.72 -4.56
N ALA A 204 -20.42 25.01 -4.57
CA ALA A 204 -21.27 25.64 -5.58
C ALA A 204 -20.63 26.96 -6.00
N GLY A 205 -19.93 26.95 -7.14
CA GLY A 205 -19.12 28.08 -7.59
C GLY A 205 -18.03 28.42 -6.56
N ARG A 206 -18.12 29.63 -5.99
CA ARG A 206 -17.20 30.12 -4.94
C ARG A 206 -17.69 29.83 -3.51
N SER A 207 -18.87 29.24 -3.32
CA SER A 207 -19.36 28.90 -1.98
C SER A 207 -19.05 27.45 -1.64
N VAL A 208 -18.50 27.21 -0.45
CA VAL A 208 -18.22 25.88 0.09
C VAL A 208 -18.96 25.72 1.41
N ARG A 209 -19.78 24.68 1.50
CA ARG A 209 -20.42 24.22 2.73
C ARG A 209 -19.77 22.92 3.19
N VAL A 210 -19.33 22.89 4.44
CA VAL A 210 -18.75 21.70 5.06
C VAL A 210 -19.53 21.36 6.32
N THR A 211 -19.85 20.10 6.51
CA THR A 211 -20.37 19.57 7.78
C THR A 211 -19.39 18.53 8.27
N ALA A 212 -18.97 18.64 9.52
CA ALA A 212 -18.00 17.73 10.13
C ALA A 212 -18.47 17.33 11.53
N GLN A 213 -18.25 16.07 11.89
CA GLN A 213 -18.62 15.53 13.20
C GLN A 213 -17.60 14.53 13.73
N MET A 214 -17.35 14.60 15.03
CA MET A 214 -16.48 13.71 15.78
C MET A 214 -17.31 12.72 16.58
N ILE A 215 -17.01 11.44 16.43
CA ILE A 215 -17.75 10.34 17.05
C ILE A 215 -16.77 9.49 17.88
N ASP A 216 -17.14 9.15 19.12
CA ASP A 216 -16.42 8.15 19.92
C ASP A 216 -16.82 6.75 19.41
N ALA A 217 -15.90 6.06 18.74
CA ALA A 217 -16.15 4.77 18.10
C ALA A 217 -16.30 3.61 19.09
N SER A 218 -16.01 3.79 20.38
CA SER A 218 -16.27 2.77 21.39
C SER A 218 -17.75 2.75 21.80
N THR A 219 -18.37 3.94 21.88
CA THR A 219 -19.75 4.11 22.37
C THR A 219 -20.75 4.39 21.26
N GLY A 220 -20.30 4.97 20.14
CA GLY A 220 -21.12 5.54 19.07
C GLY A 220 -21.66 6.94 19.39
N ALA A 221 -21.19 7.58 20.47
CA ALA A 221 -21.66 8.90 20.88
C ALA A 221 -21.06 10.01 20.01
N HIS A 222 -21.88 10.98 19.60
CA HIS A 222 -21.42 12.21 18.99
C HIS A 222 -20.76 13.10 20.04
N VAL A 223 -19.48 13.41 19.83
CA VAL A 223 -18.66 14.24 20.74
C VAL A 223 -18.72 15.71 20.33
N TRP A 224 -18.76 15.97 19.02
CA TRP A 224 -18.84 17.31 18.45
C TRP A 224 -19.43 17.21 17.03
N ALA A 225 -20.17 18.24 16.61
CA ALA A 225 -20.64 18.39 15.25
C ALA A 225 -20.79 19.87 14.92
N GLU A 226 -20.34 20.28 13.74
CA GLU A 226 -20.39 21.67 13.32
C GLU A 226 -20.61 21.79 11.81
N ARG A 227 -21.17 22.94 11.42
CA ARG A 227 -21.42 23.29 10.02
C ARG A 227 -20.78 24.62 9.69
N TYR A 228 -20.08 24.64 8.58
CA TYR A 228 -19.39 25.80 8.07
C TYR A 228 -19.92 26.19 6.70
N ASP A 229 -20.09 27.49 6.51
CA ASP A 229 -20.44 28.13 5.25
C ASP A 229 -19.36 29.20 4.98
N ARG A 230 -18.55 29.02 3.93
CA ARG A 230 -17.37 29.85 3.61
C ARG A 230 -17.22 30.10 2.10
N SER A 231 -16.38 31.07 1.74
CA SER A 231 -15.88 31.21 0.36
C SER A 231 -14.82 30.15 0.06
N SER A 232 -14.67 29.78 -1.21
CA SER A 232 -13.60 28.90 -1.69
C SER A 232 -12.22 29.51 -1.52
N ASP A 233 -12.12 30.84 -1.43
CA ASP A 233 -10.84 31.52 -1.17
C ASP A 233 -10.40 31.35 0.29
N ASP A 234 -11.36 31.14 1.20
CA ASP A 234 -11.12 30.94 2.64
C ASP A 234 -11.00 29.44 2.99
N ILE A 235 -10.88 28.56 1.98
CA ILE A 235 -10.91 27.11 2.19
C ILE A 235 -9.82 26.64 3.15
N PHE A 236 -8.68 27.31 3.09
CA PHE A 236 -7.54 27.04 3.94
C PHE A 236 -7.81 27.40 5.41
N ALA A 237 -8.39 28.57 5.67
CA ALA A 237 -8.81 28.95 7.01
C ALA A 237 -9.88 27.99 7.56
N LEU A 238 -10.80 27.54 6.69
CA LEU A 238 -11.83 26.56 7.06
C LEU A 238 -11.24 25.21 7.49
N GLN A 239 -10.27 24.69 6.75
CA GLN A 239 -9.61 23.42 7.10
C GLN A 239 -8.89 23.52 8.45
N ASP A 240 -8.19 24.63 8.71
CA ASP A 240 -7.54 24.88 10.01
C ASP A 240 -8.57 24.96 11.14
N GLU A 241 -9.71 25.64 10.91
CA GLU A 241 -10.82 25.74 11.86
C GLU A 241 -11.39 24.35 12.20
N ILE A 242 -11.63 23.49 11.19
CA ILE A 242 -12.12 22.12 11.39
C ILE A 242 -11.12 21.28 12.18
N ALA A 243 -9.83 21.33 11.82
CA ALA A 243 -8.80 20.56 12.51
C ALA A 243 -8.67 21.02 13.99
N LEU A 244 -8.73 22.32 14.25
CA LEU A 244 -8.70 22.88 15.60
C LEU A 244 -9.95 22.50 16.42
N ALA A 245 -11.13 22.55 15.82
CA ALA A 245 -12.38 22.15 16.47
C ALA A 245 -12.38 20.65 16.81
N ALA A 246 -11.92 19.80 15.88
CA ALA A 246 -11.76 18.37 16.11
C ALA A 246 -10.81 18.07 17.27
N VAL A 247 -9.71 18.82 17.38
CA VAL A 247 -8.74 18.70 18.48
C VAL A 247 -9.33 19.14 19.82
N GLY A 248 -10.05 20.26 19.83
CA GLY A 248 -10.76 20.74 21.01
C GLY A 248 -11.83 19.75 21.50
N ALA A 249 -12.47 19.02 20.58
CA ALA A 249 -13.42 17.97 20.92
C ALA A 249 -12.76 16.74 21.55
N ILE A 250 -11.58 16.33 21.07
CA ILE A 250 -10.84 15.16 21.58
C ILE A 250 -10.18 15.47 22.93
N ALA A 251 -9.56 16.64 23.05
CA ALA A 251 -8.86 17.06 24.25
C ALA A 251 -9.18 18.54 24.57
N PRO A 252 -10.22 18.82 25.37
CA PRO A 252 -10.64 20.18 25.69
C PRO A 252 -9.54 21.02 26.38
N SER A 253 -8.54 20.39 26.98
CA SER A 253 -7.42 21.04 27.67
C SER A 253 -6.23 21.42 26.77
N VAL A 254 -6.43 21.53 25.45
CA VAL A 254 -5.38 21.81 24.46
C VAL A 254 -4.73 23.19 24.68
N ARG A 255 -3.40 23.22 24.70
CA ARG A 255 -2.59 24.44 24.92
C ARG A 255 -2.37 25.19 23.59
N LYS A 256 -2.15 26.51 23.67
CA LYS A 256 -1.85 27.39 22.53
C LYS A 256 -0.72 26.89 21.62
N ALA A 257 0.31 26.25 22.18
CA ALA A 257 1.41 25.67 21.40
C ALA A 257 0.98 24.48 20.52
N GLU A 258 -0.03 23.71 20.91
CA GLU A 258 -0.59 22.63 20.07
C GLU A 258 -1.50 23.20 18.97
N ILE A 259 -2.24 24.28 19.27
CA ILE A 259 -3.05 25.02 18.29
C ILE A 259 -2.18 25.58 17.16
N GLU A 260 -1.05 26.22 17.49
CA GLU A 260 -0.14 26.75 16.47
C GLU A 260 0.53 25.64 15.64
N ARG A 261 0.66 24.40 16.16
CA ARG A 261 1.23 23.27 15.41
C ARG A 261 0.29 22.75 14.32
N VAL A 262 -1.02 22.88 14.51
CA VAL A 262 -2.02 22.50 13.50
C VAL A 262 -1.89 23.38 12.25
N ARG A 263 -1.51 24.65 12.42
CA ARG A 263 -1.37 25.61 11.30
C ARG A 263 -0.18 25.25 10.41
N ARG A 264 -0.46 25.06 9.12
CA ARG A 264 0.52 24.76 8.07
C ARG A 264 0.93 26.04 7.33
N LYS A 265 2.17 26.07 6.79
CA LYS A 265 2.57 27.03 5.76
C LYS A 265 2.13 26.49 4.39
N ARG A 266 1.13 27.15 3.79
CA ARG A 266 0.42 26.71 2.58
C ARG A 266 1.06 27.35 1.33
N PRO A 267 0.85 26.79 0.12
CA PRO A 267 1.22 27.49 -1.10
C PRO A 267 0.48 28.82 -1.20
N ASP A 268 1.15 29.83 -1.76
CA ASP A 268 0.58 31.16 -1.98
C ASP A 268 -0.42 31.14 -3.15
N SER A 269 -0.31 30.16 -4.06
CA SER A 269 -1.17 30.01 -5.23
C SER A 269 -2.17 28.84 -5.09
N LEU A 270 -3.47 29.18 -5.12
CA LEU A 270 -4.56 28.19 -5.20
C LEU A 270 -4.50 27.36 -6.49
N ASP A 271 -4.04 27.95 -7.60
CA ASP A 271 -3.92 27.26 -8.89
C ASP A 271 -2.77 26.24 -8.86
N ALA A 272 -1.64 26.57 -8.23
CA ALA A 272 -0.54 25.63 -8.03
C ALA A 272 -0.96 24.47 -7.11
N TYR A 273 -1.71 24.77 -6.06
CA TYR A 273 -2.29 23.78 -5.17
C TYR A 273 -3.24 22.82 -5.90
N ASP A 274 -4.18 23.34 -6.69
CA ASP A 274 -5.13 22.53 -7.46
C ASP A 274 -4.42 21.59 -8.44
N LEU A 275 -3.36 22.05 -9.10
CA LEU A 275 -2.53 21.21 -9.99
C LEU A 275 -1.86 20.04 -9.25
N VAL A 276 -1.34 20.26 -8.04
CA VAL A 276 -0.75 19.19 -7.22
C VAL A 276 -1.83 18.17 -6.81
N LEU A 277 -3.01 18.63 -6.40
CA LEU A 277 -4.13 17.72 -6.07
C LEU A 277 -4.53 16.85 -7.28
N GLN A 278 -4.58 17.43 -8.48
CA GLN A 278 -4.87 16.69 -9.70
C GLN A 278 -3.76 15.68 -10.06
N ALA A 279 -2.49 16.00 -9.74
CA ALA A 279 -1.36 15.13 -10.03
C ALA A 279 -1.30 13.90 -9.10
N GLN A 280 -1.72 14.04 -7.84
CA GLN A 280 -1.50 13.05 -6.78
C GLN A 280 -1.92 11.61 -7.13
N PRO A 281 -3.11 11.33 -7.71
CA PRO A 281 -3.50 9.96 -8.04
C PRO A 281 -2.53 9.29 -9.04
N ASN A 282 -1.93 10.06 -9.93
CA ASN A 282 -0.94 9.57 -10.89
C ASN A 282 0.43 9.35 -10.23
N VAL A 283 0.82 10.19 -9.27
CA VAL A 283 2.03 9.98 -8.45
C VAL A 283 1.91 8.69 -7.64
N ASP A 284 0.77 8.51 -6.95
CA ASP A 284 0.51 7.37 -6.08
C ASP A 284 0.49 6.03 -6.82
N SER A 285 0.21 6.04 -8.13
CA SER A 285 0.25 4.83 -8.95
C SER A 285 1.65 4.21 -9.02
N GLY A 286 2.70 5.04 -8.94
CA GLY A 286 4.09 4.64 -9.10
C GLY A 286 4.41 3.98 -10.44
N MET A 287 3.61 4.20 -11.50
CA MET A 287 3.77 3.58 -12.83
C MET A 287 4.32 4.58 -13.86
N PRO A 288 5.26 4.18 -14.75
CA PRO A 288 5.93 5.10 -15.69
C PRO A 288 5.00 5.98 -16.52
N GLU A 289 3.92 5.43 -17.10
CA GLU A 289 3.01 6.20 -17.95
C GLU A 289 2.23 7.25 -17.16
N GLN A 290 1.79 6.89 -15.95
CA GLN A 290 1.01 7.75 -15.06
C GLN A 290 1.88 8.85 -14.47
N VAL A 291 3.08 8.54 -13.96
CA VAL A 291 3.97 9.55 -13.39
C VAL A 291 4.43 10.57 -14.45
N THR A 292 4.50 10.17 -15.73
CA THR A 292 4.75 11.11 -16.84
C THR A 292 3.61 12.14 -16.99
N ARG A 293 2.35 11.71 -16.82
CA ARG A 293 1.20 12.62 -16.82
C ARG A 293 1.19 13.52 -15.57
N ALA A 294 1.59 12.97 -14.42
CA ALA A 294 1.74 13.74 -13.18
C ALA A 294 2.78 14.86 -13.34
N LEU A 295 3.93 14.57 -13.95
CA LEU A 295 5.00 15.56 -14.18
C LEU A 295 4.50 16.78 -14.96
N ALA A 296 3.68 16.61 -15.99
CA ALA A 296 3.13 17.74 -16.75
C ALA A 296 2.27 18.69 -15.88
N LEU A 297 1.56 18.18 -14.88
CA LEU A 297 0.80 18.98 -13.93
C LEU A 297 1.72 19.64 -12.89
N LEU A 298 2.69 18.88 -12.37
CA LEU A 298 3.65 19.34 -11.37
C LEU A 298 4.57 20.44 -11.92
N GLU A 299 5.02 20.35 -13.17
CA GLU A 299 5.83 21.37 -13.85
C GLU A 299 5.05 22.69 -13.98
N ARG A 300 3.75 22.62 -14.29
CA ARG A 300 2.87 23.80 -14.31
C ARG A 300 2.71 24.39 -12.91
N ALA A 301 2.55 23.55 -11.88
CA ALA A 301 2.48 24.00 -10.50
C ALA A 301 3.76 24.72 -10.07
N ILE A 302 4.94 24.18 -10.43
CA ILE A 302 6.25 24.77 -10.16
C ILE A 302 6.47 26.06 -10.96
N THR A 303 5.91 26.15 -12.18
CA THR A 303 5.96 27.39 -12.96
C THR A 303 5.16 28.51 -12.30
N LEU A 304 3.99 28.18 -11.73
CA LEU A 304 3.14 29.14 -11.01
C LEU A 304 3.76 29.52 -9.66
N GLU A 305 4.34 28.56 -8.95
CA GLU A 305 4.96 28.77 -7.65
C GLU A 305 6.29 28.00 -7.55
N PRO A 306 7.42 28.63 -7.94
CA PRO A 306 8.74 27.97 -7.98
C PRO A 306 9.23 27.44 -6.64
N THR A 307 8.68 27.94 -5.53
CA THR A 307 9.03 27.54 -4.17
C THR A 307 8.08 26.48 -3.60
N TYR A 308 7.15 25.93 -4.39
CA TYR A 308 6.16 24.99 -3.87
C TYR A 308 6.78 23.61 -3.58
N ALA A 309 7.18 23.42 -2.32
CA ALA A 309 7.97 22.26 -1.88
C ALA A 309 7.32 20.91 -2.20
N LEU A 310 6.00 20.79 -2.01
CA LEU A 310 5.30 19.54 -2.28
C LEU A 310 5.26 19.19 -3.77
N ALA A 311 5.19 20.19 -4.66
CA ALA A 311 5.28 19.95 -6.10
C ALA A 311 6.67 19.41 -6.47
N HIS A 312 7.74 19.99 -5.90
CA HIS A 312 9.10 19.48 -6.05
C HIS A 312 9.26 18.06 -5.50
N GLY A 313 8.70 17.76 -4.32
CA GLY A 313 8.78 16.43 -3.70
C GLY A 313 8.10 15.36 -4.57
N ASN A 314 6.88 15.65 -5.04
CA ASN A 314 6.18 14.75 -5.96
C ASN A 314 6.93 14.57 -7.29
N ALA A 315 7.52 15.64 -7.85
CA ALA A 315 8.31 15.56 -9.07
C ALA A 315 9.57 14.69 -8.87
N ALA A 316 10.23 14.81 -7.72
CA ALA A 316 11.36 13.96 -7.35
C ALA A 316 10.97 12.47 -7.33
N MET A 317 9.82 12.16 -6.72
CA MET A 317 9.30 10.79 -6.67
C MET A 317 8.93 10.25 -8.07
N CYS A 318 8.31 11.07 -8.93
CA CYS A 318 8.01 10.70 -10.31
C CYS A 318 9.29 10.34 -11.09
N HIS A 319 10.34 11.16 -10.97
CA HIS A 319 11.62 10.89 -11.61
C HIS A 319 12.34 9.67 -11.02
N HIS A 320 12.25 9.43 -9.71
CA HIS A 320 12.74 8.20 -9.09
C HIS A 320 12.07 6.97 -9.70
N CYS A 321 10.74 7.00 -9.84
CA CYS A 321 9.97 5.93 -10.50
C CYS A 321 10.45 5.70 -11.94
N LEU A 322 10.65 6.76 -12.72
CA LEU A 322 11.16 6.65 -14.10
C LEU A 322 12.58 6.10 -14.14
N PHE A 323 13.46 6.51 -13.22
CA PHE A 323 14.80 5.95 -13.11
C PHE A 323 14.75 4.44 -12.86
N LEU A 324 14.07 4.02 -11.80
CA LEU A 324 14.05 2.62 -11.38
C LEU A 324 13.32 1.71 -12.38
N ARG A 325 12.21 2.18 -12.97
CA ARG A 325 11.27 1.35 -13.74
C ARG A 325 11.27 1.58 -15.25
N ALA A 326 11.82 2.69 -15.73
CA ALA A 326 11.88 3.03 -17.16
C ALA A 326 13.31 2.98 -17.74
N GLY A 327 14.20 2.19 -17.13
CA GLY A 327 15.46 1.78 -17.74
C GLY A 327 16.73 2.42 -17.18
N LEU A 328 16.73 2.89 -15.93
CA LEU A 328 17.91 3.39 -15.21
C LEU A 328 18.63 4.53 -15.95
N GLN A 329 17.87 5.42 -16.57
CA GLN A 329 18.42 6.56 -17.30
C GLN A 329 18.92 7.62 -16.32
N GLU A 330 20.21 7.98 -16.42
CA GLU A 330 20.87 8.92 -15.50
C GLU A 330 20.18 10.30 -15.46
N ILE A 331 19.55 10.73 -16.56
CA ILE A 331 18.78 11.98 -16.58
C ILE A 331 17.65 11.98 -15.55
N ASN A 332 16.96 10.85 -15.38
CA ASN A 332 15.89 10.73 -14.39
C ASN A 332 16.45 10.72 -12.97
N ARG A 333 17.59 10.06 -12.76
CA ARG A 333 18.30 10.07 -11.47
C ARG A 333 18.71 11.49 -11.08
N ALA A 334 19.35 12.21 -12.00
CA ALA A 334 19.77 13.59 -11.79
C ALA A 334 18.58 14.53 -11.51
N SER A 335 17.49 14.41 -12.28
CA SER A 335 16.28 15.19 -12.05
C SER A 335 15.63 14.87 -10.71
N SER A 336 15.58 13.60 -10.31
CA SER A 336 15.04 13.22 -8.99
C SER A 336 15.81 13.88 -7.85
N ILE A 337 17.14 13.80 -7.90
CA ILE A 337 18.02 14.42 -6.89
C ILE A 337 17.86 15.94 -6.88
N SER A 338 17.76 16.58 -8.05
CA SER A 338 17.59 18.02 -8.17
C SER A 338 16.27 18.49 -7.52
N TYR A 339 15.15 17.89 -7.91
CA TYR A 339 13.84 18.20 -7.34
C TYR A 339 13.76 17.88 -5.84
N ALA A 340 14.38 16.79 -5.38
CA ALA A 340 14.44 16.46 -3.96
C ALA A 340 15.19 17.53 -3.16
N ARG A 341 16.31 18.05 -3.68
CA ARG A 341 17.03 19.16 -3.03
C ARG A 341 16.19 20.43 -2.97
N SER A 342 15.47 20.76 -4.05
CA SER A 342 14.54 21.90 -4.05
C SER A 342 13.42 21.73 -3.01
N ALA A 343 12.86 20.53 -2.89
CA ALA A 343 11.87 20.20 -1.87
C ALA A 343 12.43 20.34 -0.44
N ILE A 344 13.69 19.97 -0.19
CA ILE A 344 14.33 20.18 1.13
C ILE A 344 14.55 21.67 1.42
N VAL A 345 15.02 22.43 0.43
CA VAL A 345 15.27 23.88 0.57
C VAL A 345 13.98 24.63 0.89
N HIS A 346 12.88 24.30 0.20
CA HIS A 346 11.61 25.00 0.33
C HIS A 346 10.67 24.39 1.39
N GLY A 347 10.84 23.12 1.73
CA GLY A 347 9.88 22.31 2.51
C GLY A 347 10.15 22.24 4.00
N GLN A 348 10.78 23.25 4.61
CA GLN A 348 11.17 23.22 6.04
C GLN A 348 10.00 22.93 7.01
N ASP A 349 8.75 23.22 6.60
CA ASP A 349 7.53 22.94 7.38
C ASP A 349 6.57 21.95 6.69
N ASP A 350 7.02 21.25 5.63
CA ASP A 350 6.19 20.33 4.85
C ASP A 350 6.69 18.88 4.97
N ALA A 351 6.04 18.12 5.85
CA ALA A 351 6.42 16.74 6.13
C ALA A 351 6.35 15.83 4.89
N LEU A 352 5.36 16.03 4.00
CA LEU A 352 5.23 15.19 2.80
C LEU A 352 6.30 15.54 1.77
N ALA A 353 6.58 16.82 1.56
CA ALA A 353 7.68 17.25 0.68
C ALA A 353 9.03 16.70 1.15
N LEU A 354 9.32 16.81 2.45
CA LEU A 354 10.54 16.26 3.07
C LEU A 354 10.60 14.73 3.00
N THR A 355 9.45 14.05 3.10
CA THR A 355 9.38 12.59 2.98
C THR A 355 9.75 12.12 1.59
N TRP A 356 9.14 12.71 0.55
CA TRP A 356 9.47 12.38 -0.84
C TRP A 356 10.92 12.71 -1.16
N ALA A 357 11.39 13.89 -0.73
CA ALA A 357 12.76 14.30 -0.94
C ALA A 357 13.76 13.38 -0.23
N GLY A 358 13.51 13.04 1.04
CA GLY A 358 14.36 12.13 1.81
C GLY A 358 14.46 10.75 1.15
N PHE A 359 13.33 10.22 0.67
CA PHE A 359 13.33 8.97 -0.09
C PHE A 359 14.14 9.04 -1.38
N SER A 360 13.90 10.04 -2.23
CA SER A 360 14.66 10.24 -3.47
C SER A 360 16.16 10.44 -3.21
N ILE A 361 16.55 11.22 -2.20
CA ILE A 361 17.96 11.40 -1.84
C ILE A 361 18.59 10.08 -1.38
N GLY A 362 17.90 9.33 -0.53
CA GLY A 362 18.42 8.06 -0.01
C GLY A 362 18.58 7.00 -1.09
N MET A 363 17.61 6.90 -1.99
CA MET A 363 17.61 5.90 -3.06
C MET A 363 18.50 6.29 -4.24
N ASP A 364 18.46 7.55 -4.69
CA ASP A 364 19.08 7.96 -5.95
C ASP A 364 20.44 8.64 -5.75
N ALA A 365 20.58 9.52 -4.75
CA ALA A 365 21.88 10.12 -4.42
C ALA A 365 22.75 9.20 -3.55
N HIS A 366 22.14 8.18 -2.94
CA HIS A 366 22.75 7.30 -1.94
C HIS A 366 23.30 8.05 -0.71
N ASP A 367 22.83 9.27 -0.47
CA ASP A 367 23.17 10.07 0.71
C ASP A 367 22.19 9.74 1.84
N ARG A 368 22.49 8.64 2.53
CA ARG A 368 21.63 8.11 3.60
C ARG A 368 21.53 9.06 4.78
N ALA A 369 22.59 9.78 5.09
CA ALA A 369 22.61 10.75 6.18
C ALA A 369 21.62 11.90 5.89
N ALA A 370 21.70 12.49 4.69
CA ALA A 370 20.76 13.53 4.28
C ALA A 370 19.31 13.01 4.18
N ALA A 371 19.13 11.78 3.70
CA ALA A 371 17.82 11.14 3.63
C ALA A 371 17.16 11.01 5.00
N PHE A 372 17.87 10.48 6.00
CA PHE A 372 17.32 10.35 7.36
C PHE A 372 17.16 11.68 8.07
N ALA A 373 18.04 12.67 7.83
CA ALA A 373 17.81 14.02 8.33
C ALA A 373 16.49 14.61 7.81
N ALA A 374 16.17 14.41 6.52
CA ALA A 374 14.91 14.86 5.95
C ALA A 374 13.70 14.08 6.50
N LEU A 375 13.80 12.75 6.64
CA LEU A 375 12.73 11.93 7.21
C LEU A 375 12.48 12.23 8.70
N GLU A 376 13.54 12.47 9.47
CA GLU A 376 13.44 12.86 10.88
C GLU A 376 12.84 14.27 11.03
N ALA A 377 13.20 15.21 10.14
CA ALA A 377 12.53 16.51 10.08
C ALA A 377 11.04 16.37 9.73
N ALA A 378 10.70 15.50 8.76
CA ALA A 378 9.31 15.20 8.43
C ALA A 378 8.54 14.62 9.62
N LEU A 379 9.12 13.69 10.38
CA LEU A 379 8.53 13.10 11.58
C LEU A 379 8.46 14.07 12.76
N ALA A 380 9.38 15.04 12.85
CA ALA A 380 9.33 16.10 13.83
C ALA A 380 8.14 17.04 13.59
N ILE A 381 7.79 17.26 12.31
CA ILE A 381 6.60 18.01 11.89
C ILE A 381 5.34 17.16 12.06
N SER A 382 5.32 15.95 11.50
CA SER A 382 4.17 15.03 11.48
C SER A 382 4.55 13.65 12.04
N PRO A 383 4.47 13.44 13.36
CA PRO A 383 4.80 12.17 14.00
C PRO A 383 3.95 10.99 13.53
N SER A 384 2.74 11.24 13.05
CA SER A 384 1.84 10.21 12.51
C SER A 384 2.00 10.00 10.99
N SER A 385 3.10 10.47 10.38
CA SER A 385 3.37 10.27 8.96
C SER A 385 3.71 8.81 8.65
N ALA A 386 2.70 8.02 8.28
CA ALA A 386 2.87 6.62 7.86
C ALA A 386 3.88 6.49 6.71
N LEU A 387 3.78 7.37 5.71
CA LEU A 387 4.62 7.34 4.53
C LEU A 387 6.11 7.51 4.86
N SER A 388 6.47 8.37 5.82
CA SER A 388 7.87 8.55 6.25
C SER A 388 8.45 7.26 6.84
N TYR A 389 7.66 6.55 7.65
CA TYR A 389 8.05 5.24 8.17
C TYR A 389 8.14 4.17 7.08
N ILE A 390 7.18 4.13 6.16
CA ILE A 390 7.15 3.18 5.04
C ILE A 390 8.38 3.37 4.16
N LEU A 391 8.61 4.58 3.65
CA LEU A 391 9.72 4.86 2.73
C LEU A 391 11.08 4.77 3.45
N GLY A 392 11.17 5.24 4.70
CA GLY A 392 12.38 5.08 5.50
C GLY A 392 12.74 3.61 5.73
N SER A 393 11.75 2.72 5.90
CA SER A 393 12.00 1.28 6.04
C SER A 393 12.64 0.67 4.79
N VAL A 394 12.26 1.14 3.59
CA VAL A 394 12.86 0.71 2.33
C VAL A 394 14.32 1.13 2.27
N ILE A 395 14.64 2.38 2.60
CA ILE A 395 16.02 2.88 2.62
C ILE A 395 16.86 2.05 3.61
N LEU A 396 16.37 1.82 4.84
CA LEU A 396 17.06 1.01 5.85
C LEU A 396 17.30 -0.43 5.37
N GLY A 397 16.29 -1.05 4.74
CA GLY A 397 16.37 -2.42 4.23
C GLY A 397 17.48 -2.56 3.18
N TRP A 398 17.51 -1.68 2.18
CA TRP A 398 18.59 -1.68 1.17
C TRP A 398 19.93 -1.20 1.72
N SER A 399 19.92 -0.53 2.88
CA SER A 399 21.12 -0.05 3.55
C SER A 399 21.84 -1.08 4.41
N GLY A 400 21.20 -2.22 4.71
CA GLY A 400 21.73 -3.24 5.60
C GLY A 400 21.23 -3.16 7.04
N GLU A 401 20.40 -2.17 7.37
CA GLU A 401 19.90 -1.93 8.73
C GLU A 401 18.59 -2.69 9.00
N ALA A 402 18.66 -4.01 8.84
CA ALA A 402 17.50 -4.92 8.79
C ALA A 402 16.53 -4.79 9.97
N GLU A 403 17.03 -4.74 11.21
CA GLU A 403 16.17 -4.65 12.40
C GLU A 403 15.40 -3.33 12.46
N ARG A 404 16.07 -2.20 12.17
CA ARG A 404 15.42 -0.88 12.14
C ARG A 404 14.40 -0.80 11.00
N ALA A 405 14.70 -1.40 9.85
CA ALA A 405 13.76 -1.49 8.73
C ALA A 405 12.48 -2.26 9.11
N ILE A 406 12.61 -3.38 9.83
CA ILE A 406 11.45 -4.14 10.33
C ILE A 406 10.64 -3.34 11.35
N GLU A 407 11.29 -2.59 12.22
CA GLU A 407 10.60 -1.71 13.18
C GLU A 407 9.83 -0.60 12.46
N TRP A 408 10.48 0.14 11.56
CA TRP A 408 9.86 1.23 10.81
C TRP A 408 8.71 0.74 9.93
N SER A 409 8.86 -0.42 9.28
CA SER A 409 7.80 -1.01 8.48
C SER A 409 6.55 -1.36 9.32
N LYS A 410 6.73 -1.86 10.55
CA LYS A 410 5.63 -2.11 11.50
C LYS A 410 4.94 -0.82 11.96
N GLN A 411 5.71 0.25 12.23
CA GLN A 411 5.14 1.55 12.59
C GLN A 411 4.31 2.14 11.44
N GLY A 412 4.83 2.06 10.21
CA GLY A 412 4.10 2.47 9.01
C GLY A 412 2.76 1.73 8.85
N LEU A 413 2.78 0.40 8.96
CA LEU A 413 1.57 -0.43 8.92
C LEU A 413 0.60 -0.14 10.08
N ARG A 414 1.09 0.27 11.26
CA ARG A 414 0.22 0.61 12.38
C ARG A 414 -0.53 1.93 12.14
N LEU A 415 0.16 2.91 11.56
CA LEU A 415 -0.39 4.22 11.20
C LEU A 415 -1.29 4.15 9.96
N SER A 416 -1.05 3.17 9.07
CA SER A 416 -1.84 2.96 7.87
C SER A 416 -2.02 1.46 7.55
N PRO A 417 -2.94 0.76 8.25
CA PRO A 417 -3.12 -0.70 8.09
C PRO A 417 -3.63 -1.14 6.71
N PHE A 418 -4.28 -0.26 5.95
CA PHE A 418 -4.78 -0.53 4.60
C PHE A 418 -4.11 0.35 3.53
N ASP A 419 -2.86 0.77 3.78
CA ASP A 419 -2.13 1.65 2.86
C ASP A 419 -1.94 1.02 1.48
N SER A 420 -2.11 1.82 0.41
CA SER A 420 -1.78 1.40 -0.95
C SER A 420 -0.27 1.17 -1.11
N TRP A 421 0.57 1.83 -0.30
CA TRP A 421 2.01 1.64 -0.21
C TRP A 421 2.43 0.52 0.76
N ALA A 422 1.48 -0.23 1.35
CA ALA A 422 1.81 -1.31 2.27
C ALA A 422 2.73 -2.37 1.64
N TRP A 423 2.68 -2.57 0.32
CA TRP A 423 3.62 -3.45 -0.39
C TRP A 423 5.09 -3.06 -0.12
N ALA A 424 5.42 -1.78 -0.01
CA ALA A 424 6.78 -1.31 0.22
C ALA A 424 7.30 -1.68 1.62
N THR A 425 6.40 -1.75 2.62
CA THR A 425 6.75 -2.24 3.96
C THR A 425 7.14 -3.71 3.95
N PHE A 426 6.38 -4.52 3.21
CA PHE A 426 6.63 -5.95 3.05
C PHE A 426 7.87 -6.20 2.18
N ASP A 427 8.13 -5.36 1.18
CA ASP A 427 9.38 -5.36 0.40
C ASP A 427 10.59 -5.08 1.30
N ALA A 428 10.52 -4.03 2.14
CA ALA A 428 11.57 -3.73 3.11
C ALA A 428 11.81 -4.88 4.09
N GLN A 429 10.74 -5.51 4.59
CA GLN A 429 10.84 -6.69 5.45
C GLN A 429 11.49 -7.87 4.73
N ALA A 430 11.11 -8.14 3.49
CA ALA A 430 11.68 -9.23 2.69
C ALA A 430 13.20 -9.05 2.50
N MET A 431 13.65 -7.86 2.11
CA MET A 431 15.07 -7.53 2.02
C MET A 431 15.78 -7.67 3.37
N SER A 432 15.17 -7.19 4.44
CA SER A 432 15.73 -7.27 5.79
C SER A 432 15.89 -8.71 6.27
N HIS A 433 14.92 -9.58 5.99
CA HIS A 433 15.00 -11.00 6.30
C HIS A 433 16.05 -11.72 5.43
N LEU A 434 16.17 -11.37 4.14
CA LEU A 434 17.25 -11.88 3.27
C LEU A 434 18.64 -11.55 3.83
N LEU A 435 18.84 -10.30 4.24
CA LEU A 435 20.08 -9.82 4.88
C LEU A 435 20.45 -10.60 6.14
N ARG A 436 19.44 -11.05 6.89
CA ARG A 436 19.63 -11.83 8.14
C ARG A 436 19.66 -13.34 7.93
N GLY A 437 19.56 -13.82 6.69
CA GLY A 437 19.51 -15.25 6.37
C GLY A 437 18.20 -15.94 6.80
N ARG A 438 17.15 -15.17 7.11
CA ARG A 438 15.81 -15.66 7.52
C ARG A 438 14.95 -15.91 6.28
N PHE A 439 15.32 -16.90 5.48
CA PHE A 439 14.81 -17.04 4.12
C PHE A 439 13.31 -17.38 4.05
N GLU A 440 12.77 -18.13 5.01
CA GLU A 440 11.33 -18.39 5.12
C GLU A 440 10.55 -17.10 5.40
N GLU A 441 10.95 -16.30 6.37
CA GLU A 441 10.30 -15.01 6.63
C GLU A 441 10.45 -14.04 5.47
N ALA A 442 11.61 -14.02 4.80
CA ALA A 442 11.81 -13.23 3.59
C ALA A 442 10.82 -13.62 2.49
N CYS A 443 10.65 -14.93 2.28
CA CYS A 443 9.70 -15.46 1.31
C CYS A 443 8.26 -15.06 1.67
N ARG A 444 7.85 -15.20 2.94
CA ARG A 444 6.51 -14.77 3.41
C ARG A 444 6.27 -13.27 3.21
N ALA A 445 7.24 -12.43 3.56
CA ALA A 445 7.14 -10.98 3.38
C ALA A 445 7.10 -10.61 1.88
N ALA A 446 7.95 -11.21 1.06
CA ALA A 446 7.96 -10.99 -0.38
C ALA A 446 6.63 -11.41 -1.02
N TYR A 447 6.05 -12.53 -0.57
CA TYR A 447 4.71 -12.92 -0.97
C TYR A 447 3.69 -11.83 -0.64
N LYS A 448 3.61 -11.35 0.61
CA LYS A 448 2.69 -10.28 1.02
C LYS A 448 2.85 -9.01 0.16
N SER A 449 4.09 -8.63 -0.14
CA SER A 449 4.38 -7.49 -1.01
C SER A 449 3.86 -7.69 -2.44
N VAL A 450 4.13 -8.85 -3.09
CA VAL A 450 3.63 -9.09 -4.46
C VAL A 450 2.10 -9.18 -4.52
N GLN A 451 1.41 -9.51 -3.43
CA GLN A 451 -0.07 -9.47 -3.40
C GLN A 451 -0.58 -8.05 -3.36
N ALA A 452 0.05 -7.23 -2.52
CA ALA A 452 -0.30 -5.82 -2.37
C ALA A 452 0.03 -5.02 -3.63
N ASN A 453 1.10 -5.38 -4.36
CA ASN A 453 1.42 -4.81 -5.67
C ASN A 453 2.00 -5.85 -6.66
N PRO A 454 1.15 -6.53 -7.44
CA PRO A 454 1.60 -7.55 -8.40
C PRO A 454 2.38 -7.01 -9.60
N ALA A 455 2.43 -5.69 -9.78
CA ALA A 455 3.13 -5.01 -10.87
C ALA A 455 4.53 -4.53 -10.47
N HIS A 456 4.93 -4.68 -9.20
CA HIS A 456 6.24 -4.28 -8.72
C HIS A 456 7.28 -5.39 -8.97
N SER A 457 8.11 -5.22 -10.01
CA SER A 457 9.10 -6.22 -10.44
C SER A 457 10.16 -6.53 -9.38
N ILE A 458 10.60 -5.54 -8.60
CA ILE A 458 11.71 -5.69 -7.65
C ILE A 458 11.37 -6.66 -6.52
N THR A 459 10.12 -6.71 -6.06
CA THR A 459 9.72 -7.68 -5.03
C THR A 459 9.82 -9.12 -5.54
N TYR A 460 9.55 -9.38 -6.82
CA TYR A 460 9.75 -10.71 -7.40
C TYR A 460 11.23 -11.10 -7.47
N VAL A 461 12.15 -10.15 -7.57
CA VAL A 461 13.61 -10.40 -7.46
C VAL A 461 13.93 -10.92 -6.06
N GLN A 462 13.42 -10.27 -5.01
CA GLN A 462 13.62 -10.71 -3.62
C GLN A 462 12.98 -12.08 -3.37
N LEU A 463 11.78 -12.31 -3.90
CA LEU A 463 11.09 -13.59 -3.80
C LEU A 463 11.89 -14.72 -4.48
N ALA A 464 12.40 -14.47 -5.69
CA ALA A 464 13.23 -15.43 -6.43
C ALA A 464 14.52 -15.76 -5.65
N ALA A 465 15.18 -14.76 -5.08
CA ALA A 465 16.36 -14.97 -4.24
C ALA A 465 16.04 -15.80 -3.00
N ALA A 466 14.97 -15.47 -2.26
CA ALA A 466 14.56 -16.20 -1.07
C ALA A 466 14.23 -17.66 -1.39
N LEU A 467 13.42 -17.91 -2.42
CA LEU A 467 13.06 -19.26 -2.86
C LEU A 467 14.27 -20.08 -3.31
N ALA A 468 15.22 -19.46 -4.02
CA ALA A 468 16.45 -20.13 -4.42
C ALA A 468 17.33 -20.50 -3.22
N LYS A 469 17.45 -19.61 -2.21
CA LYS A 469 18.16 -19.90 -0.95
C LYS A 469 17.50 -21.02 -0.13
N LEU A 470 16.19 -21.21 -0.28
CA LEU A 470 15.43 -22.32 0.30
C LEU A 470 15.50 -23.63 -0.51
N GLY A 471 16.20 -23.63 -1.65
CA GLY A 471 16.25 -24.79 -2.56
C GLY A 471 14.97 -25.01 -3.38
N ARG A 472 14.00 -24.10 -3.31
CA ARG A 472 12.71 -24.17 -4.03
C ARG A 472 12.85 -23.61 -5.45
N LEU A 473 13.72 -24.25 -6.23
CA LEU A 473 14.20 -23.71 -7.52
C LEU A 473 13.12 -23.52 -8.59
N ASP A 474 12.13 -24.41 -8.68
CA ASP A 474 11.06 -24.26 -9.67
C ASP A 474 10.19 -23.02 -9.41
N GLU A 475 9.94 -22.73 -8.14
CA GLU A 475 9.20 -21.53 -7.73
C GLU A 475 10.04 -20.28 -7.89
N ALA A 476 11.35 -20.36 -7.60
CA ALA A 476 12.29 -19.28 -7.86
C ALA A 476 12.33 -18.90 -9.36
N LYS A 477 12.35 -19.91 -10.25
CA LYS A 477 12.27 -19.70 -11.70
C LYS A 477 10.95 -19.07 -12.14
N ALA A 478 9.84 -19.43 -11.50
CA ALA A 478 8.55 -18.80 -11.78
C ALA A 478 8.53 -17.31 -11.36
N ALA A 479 9.09 -16.99 -10.21
CA ALA A 479 9.25 -15.59 -9.77
C ALA A 479 10.19 -14.81 -10.70
N ALA A 480 11.31 -15.41 -11.11
CA ALA A 480 12.24 -14.84 -12.09
C ALA A 480 11.57 -14.55 -13.45
N ALA A 481 10.78 -15.48 -13.97
CA ALA A 481 10.03 -15.28 -15.22
C ALA A 481 9.07 -14.08 -15.11
N ARG A 482 8.46 -13.88 -13.94
CA ARG A 482 7.57 -12.74 -13.70
C ARG A 482 8.31 -11.40 -13.70
N VAL A 483 9.56 -11.36 -13.20
CA VAL A 483 10.42 -10.17 -13.32
C VAL A 483 10.62 -9.80 -14.79
N ILE A 484 10.95 -10.78 -15.65
CA ILE A 484 11.17 -10.55 -17.08
C ILE A 484 9.89 -10.15 -17.81
N GLU A 485 8.74 -10.72 -17.46
CA GLU A 485 7.45 -10.30 -18.03
C GLU A 485 7.12 -8.84 -17.70
N LEU A 486 7.38 -8.42 -16.46
CA LEU A 486 7.16 -7.03 -16.01
C LEU A 486 8.22 -6.06 -16.53
N GLN A 487 9.45 -6.54 -16.76
CA GLN A 487 10.59 -5.75 -17.19
C GLN A 487 11.49 -6.57 -18.12
N PRO A 488 11.17 -6.64 -19.43
CA PRO A 488 11.87 -7.50 -20.39
C PRO A 488 13.39 -7.29 -20.50
N GLY A 489 13.86 -6.07 -20.20
CA GLY A 489 15.28 -5.70 -20.19
C GLY A 489 15.97 -5.82 -18.83
N PHE A 490 15.34 -6.46 -17.83
CA PHE A 490 15.88 -6.53 -16.48
C PHE A 490 17.23 -7.26 -16.44
N ARG A 491 18.14 -6.76 -15.61
CA ARG A 491 19.45 -7.34 -15.31
C ARG A 491 19.76 -7.09 -13.83
N TYR A 492 20.04 -8.14 -13.06
CA TYR A 492 20.18 -7.97 -11.62
C TYR A 492 21.44 -7.15 -11.25
N SER A 493 22.51 -7.21 -12.05
CA SER A 493 23.71 -6.40 -11.82
C SER A 493 23.42 -4.90 -11.92
N ARG A 494 22.63 -4.50 -12.93
CA ARG A 494 22.20 -3.10 -13.12
C ARG A 494 21.30 -2.64 -11.99
N GLN A 495 20.40 -3.50 -11.53
CA GLN A 495 19.55 -3.20 -10.38
C GLN A 495 20.38 -2.97 -9.11
N PHE A 496 21.34 -3.85 -8.82
CA PHE A 496 22.22 -3.70 -7.66
C PHE A 496 23.06 -2.44 -7.70
N ALA A 497 23.57 -2.07 -8.89
CA ALA A 497 24.26 -0.81 -9.08
C ALA A 497 23.33 0.40 -8.85
N GLY A 498 22.11 0.36 -9.40
CA GLY A 498 21.14 1.44 -9.30
C GLY A 498 20.66 1.74 -7.87
N VAL A 499 20.69 0.76 -6.97
CA VAL A 499 20.31 0.94 -5.54
C VAL A 499 21.52 0.97 -4.60
N ASN A 500 22.74 0.99 -5.13
CA ASN A 500 23.98 0.92 -4.36
C ASN A 500 23.98 -0.23 -3.33
N CYS A 501 23.63 -1.43 -3.80
CA CYS A 501 23.58 -2.64 -2.99
C CYS A 501 24.99 -2.98 -2.47
N ALA A 502 25.10 -3.35 -1.18
CA ALA A 502 26.38 -3.70 -0.58
C ALA A 502 27.04 -4.90 -1.32
N PRO A 503 28.36 -4.88 -1.61
CA PRO A 503 29.01 -5.91 -2.42
C PRO A 503 28.76 -7.35 -1.95
N ALA A 504 28.86 -7.61 -0.64
CA ALA A 504 28.61 -8.93 -0.08
C ALA A 504 27.16 -9.40 -0.26
N LEU A 505 26.20 -8.47 -0.17
CA LEU A 505 24.80 -8.78 -0.44
C LEU A 505 24.57 -9.01 -1.94
N ALA A 506 25.15 -8.19 -2.80
CA ALA A 506 25.06 -8.32 -4.25
C ALA A 506 25.60 -9.67 -4.74
N GLU A 507 26.71 -10.15 -4.17
CA GLU A 507 27.27 -11.47 -4.46
C GLU A 507 26.35 -12.61 -3.98
N ALA A 508 25.88 -12.51 -2.73
CA ALA A 508 25.02 -13.52 -2.12
C ALA A 508 23.67 -13.66 -2.84
N LEU A 509 23.06 -12.54 -3.22
CA LEU A 509 21.82 -12.50 -3.99
C LEU A 509 22.08 -12.87 -5.45
N GLY A 510 23.13 -12.37 -6.08
CA GLY A 510 23.47 -12.68 -7.48
C GLY A 510 23.61 -14.17 -7.74
N THR A 511 24.24 -14.90 -6.81
CA THR A 511 24.32 -16.38 -6.87
C THR A 511 22.94 -17.03 -6.86
N ALA A 512 22.03 -16.57 -5.99
CA ALA A 512 20.67 -17.09 -5.90
C ALA A 512 19.80 -16.73 -7.11
N LEU A 513 19.92 -15.50 -7.63
CA LEU A 513 19.19 -15.02 -8.79
C LEU A 513 19.66 -15.72 -10.08
N ARG A 514 20.96 -15.99 -10.20
CA ARG A 514 21.51 -16.81 -11.29
C ARG A 514 20.94 -18.23 -11.25
N ALA A 515 20.84 -18.84 -10.07
CA ALA A 515 20.21 -20.16 -9.90
C ALA A 515 18.70 -20.14 -10.23
N ALA A 516 18.03 -19.01 -9.98
CA ALA A 516 16.64 -18.77 -10.38
C ALA A 516 16.47 -18.48 -11.88
N GLY A 517 17.56 -18.30 -12.64
CA GLY A 517 17.53 -18.05 -14.09
C GLY A 517 17.35 -16.60 -14.48
N LEU A 518 17.59 -15.63 -13.58
CA LEU A 518 17.61 -14.22 -13.95
C LEU A 518 18.92 -13.85 -14.66
N PRO A 519 18.85 -13.00 -15.70
CA PRO A 519 20.02 -12.51 -16.40
C PRO A 519 20.83 -11.54 -15.53
N GLU A 520 22.15 -11.68 -15.62
CA GLU A 520 23.12 -10.80 -14.94
C GLU A 520 23.09 -9.38 -15.49
#